data_AF-A0ABD3PCV1-F1
#
_entry.id   AF-A0ABD3PCV1-F1
#
_cell.length_a   1.000
_cell.length_b   1.000
_cell.length_c   1.000
_cell.angle_alpha   90.00
_cell.angle_beta   90.00
_cell.angle_gamma   90.00
#
_symmetry.space_group_name_H-M   'P 1'
#
loop_
_entity.id
_entity.type
_entity.pdbx_description
1 polymer ?
#
loop_
_entity_poly.entity_id
_entity_poly.type
_entity_poly.pdbx_seq_one_letter_code
_entity_poly.pdbx_strand_id
1 'polypeptide(L)'
;MRSTASCYPQARKVKIESAAGDRIQIFELKVLSSENGNIALNKTASQSSTFGTKSAAFALDGDVTTSSQTYDTDAWWEVDLGNTFLVKSVIIENKWCEESHDPNGCLCKLSEATLSLLNDDGDVVSAEVIGNKCSVRDCSFDMSSCSQAAANDLPARLVTKHSRKRKPRRKRPTRS
;
A
#
# COMPACT_ATOMS: atom_id res chain seq x y z
N MET A 1 25.85 -2.00 -16.75
CA MET A 1 24.69 -2.78 -16.27
C MET A 1 23.79 -1.81 -15.52
N ARG A 2 22.56 -1.57 -16.01
CA ARG A 2 21.59 -0.74 -15.28
C ARG A 2 21.04 -1.58 -14.13
N SER A 3 21.24 -1.11 -12.90
CA SER A 3 20.59 -1.68 -11.73
C SER A 3 19.07 -1.58 -11.96
N THR A 4 18.39 -2.71 -12.01
CA THR A 4 16.93 -2.76 -11.89
C THR A 4 16.62 -2.49 -10.42
N ALA A 5 16.70 -1.22 -10.01
CA ALA A 5 16.23 -0.83 -8.69
C ALA A 5 14.77 -1.24 -8.61
N SER A 6 14.50 -2.23 -7.76
CA SER A 6 13.16 -2.71 -7.54
C SER A 6 12.34 -1.56 -6.97
N CYS A 7 11.26 -1.18 -7.64
CA CYS A 7 10.39 -0.10 -7.21
C CYS A 7 9.32 -0.68 -6.29
N TYR A 8 9.68 -0.84 -5.02
CA TYR A 8 8.77 -1.21 -3.97
C TYR A 8 8.40 0.03 -3.14
N PRO A 9 7.12 0.21 -2.77
CA PRO A 9 6.71 1.29 -1.89
C PRO A 9 7.40 1.17 -0.53
N GLN A 10 7.85 2.31 0.00
CA GLN A 10 8.37 2.42 1.35
C GLN A 10 7.22 2.65 2.32
N ALA A 11 6.92 1.65 3.13
CA ALA A 11 5.78 1.67 4.04
C ALA A 11 6.15 1.16 5.43
N ARG A 12 5.51 1.74 6.43
CA ARG A 12 5.56 1.28 7.82
C ARG A 12 4.25 0.65 8.26
N LYS A 13 3.14 1.03 7.66
CA LYS A 13 1.83 0.49 8.03
C LYS A 13 1.17 -0.18 6.84
N VAL A 14 0.40 -1.22 7.15
CA VAL A 14 -0.52 -1.85 6.20
C VAL A 14 -1.91 -1.76 6.79
N LYS A 15 -2.86 -1.21 6.04
CA LYS A 15 -4.24 -1.03 6.45
C LYS A 15 -5.17 -1.70 5.45
N ILE A 16 -6.19 -2.38 5.96
CA ILE A 16 -7.31 -2.90 5.17
C ILE A 16 -8.56 -2.19 5.67
N GLU A 17 -9.32 -1.61 4.75
CA GLU A 17 -10.55 -0.90 5.05
C GLU A 17 -11.68 -1.41 4.16
N SER A 18 -12.82 -1.71 4.78
CA SER A 18 -14.02 -2.13 4.07
C SER A 18 -14.58 -0.97 3.26
N ALA A 19 -14.80 -1.17 1.96
CA ALA A 19 -15.48 -0.18 1.11
C ALA A 19 -16.99 -0.42 1.02
N ALA A 20 -17.45 -1.63 1.37
CA ALA A 20 -18.86 -2.03 1.31
C ALA A 20 -19.62 -1.91 2.64
N GLY A 21 -18.95 -1.52 3.73
CA GLY A 21 -19.56 -1.52 5.06
C GLY A 21 -19.65 -2.92 5.69
N ASP A 22 -18.89 -3.88 5.16
CA ASP A 22 -18.79 -5.24 5.66
C ASP A 22 -17.70 -5.41 6.74
N ARG A 23 -17.84 -6.44 7.57
CA ARG A 23 -16.83 -6.84 8.57
C ARG A 23 -15.57 -7.38 7.91
N ILE A 24 -14.41 -7.12 8.52
CA ILE A 24 -13.11 -7.69 8.12
C ILE A 24 -12.79 -8.90 9.00
N GLN A 25 -12.42 -10.00 8.34
CA GLN A 25 -11.99 -11.22 9.02
C GLN A 25 -10.78 -11.83 8.31
N ILE A 26 -9.69 -12.02 9.05
CA ILE A 26 -8.38 -12.43 8.51
C ILE A 26 -7.85 -13.58 9.37
N PHE A 27 -7.45 -14.70 8.74
CA PHE A 27 -6.70 -15.74 9.43
C PHE A 27 -5.26 -15.30 9.62
N GLU A 28 -4.57 -14.89 8.56
CA GLU A 28 -3.17 -14.48 8.63
C GLU A 28 -2.87 -13.43 7.56
N LEU A 29 -2.01 -12.46 7.87
CA LEU A 29 -1.49 -11.47 6.96
C LEU A 29 0.04 -11.48 7.00
N LYS A 30 0.66 -11.62 5.83
CA LYS A 30 2.10 -11.62 5.65
C LYS A 30 2.48 -10.44 4.79
N VAL A 31 3.42 -9.65 5.29
CA VAL A 31 4.06 -8.58 4.51
C VAL A 31 5.46 -9.06 4.19
N LEU A 32 5.75 -9.30 2.92
CA LEU A 32 7.08 -9.70 2.49
C LEU A 32 7.85 -8.46 2.06
N SER A 33 9.03 -8.24 2.63
CA SER A 33 9.92 -7.18 2.17
C SER A 33 10.84 -7.68 1.05
N SER A 34 11.53 -6.77 0.37
CA SER A 34 12.54 -7.14 -0.64
C SER A 34 13.81 -7.75 -0.07
N GLU A 35 14.08 -7.51 1.21
CA GLU A 35 15.35 -7.84 1.87
C GLU A 35 15.19 -8.84 3.03
N ASN A 36 13.95 -9.14 3.44
CA ASN A 36 13.61 -9.99 4.58
C ASN A 36 12.42 -10.92 4.25
N GLY A 37 12.13 -11.83 5.18
CA GLY A 37 10.91 -12.67 5.13
C GLY A 37 9.65 -11.89 5.53
N ASN A 38 8.69 -12.57 6.17
CA ASN A 38 7.49 -11.92 6.70
C ASN A 38 7.85 -10.90 7.79
N ILE A 39 7.78 -9.62 7.47
CA ILE A 39 8.08 -8.52 8.40
C ILE A 39 6.89 -8.13 9.29
N ALA A 40 5.71 -8.70 9.06
CA ALA A 40 4.50 -8.46 9.86
C ALA A 40 4.32 -9.44 11.02
N LEU A 41 5.07 -10.56 11.05
CA LEU A 41 4.98 -11.57 12.11
C LEU A 41 5.26 -10.94 13.49
N ASN A 42 4.35 -11.18 14.44
CA ASN A 42 4.38 -10.68 15.82
C ASN A 42 4.46 -9.15 15.94
N LYS A 43 3.98 -8.41 14.93
CA LYS A 43 3.87 -6.94 14.99
C LYS A 43 2.59 -6.50 15.69
N THR A 44 2.54 -5.22 16.03
CA THR A 44 1.39 -4.63 16.70
C THR A 44 0.31 -4.33 15.67
N ALA A 45 -0.86 -4.95 15.84
CA ALA A 45 -2.05 -4.67 15.05
C ALA A 45 -3.16 -4.04 15.89
N SER A 46 -4.02 -3.28 15.22
CA SER A 46 -5.25 -2.71 15.76
C SER A 46 -6.37 -2.88 14.75
N GLN A 47 -7.61 -2.85 15.23
CA GLN A 47 -8.79 -2.98 14.39
C GLN A 47 -9.91 -2.09 14.93
N SER A 48 -10.85 -1.72 14.07
CA SER A 48 -11.97 -0.81 14.37
C SER A 48 -12.81 -1.29 15.55
N SER A 49 -13.03 -2.60 15.64
CA SER A 49 -13.76 -3.26 16.70
C SER A 49 -13.31 -4.71 16.89
N THR A 50 -13.50 -5.28 18.08
CA THR A 50 -13.10 -6.67 18.38
C THR A 50 -14.30 -7.55 18.68
N PHE A 51 -14.54 -8.56 17.85
CA PHE A 51 -15.58 -9.55 18.10
C PHE A 51 -15.13 -10.59 19.14
N GLY A 52 -15.63 -10.45 20.38
CA GLY A 52 -15.27 -11.34 21.47
C GLY A 52 -13.77 -11.28 21.79
N THR A 53 -13.07 -12.41 21.64
CA THR A 53 -11.61 -12.51 21.87
C THR A 53 -10.77 -12.44 20.58
N LYS A 54 -11.39 -12.21 19.42
CA LYS A 54 -10.75 -12.25 18.09
C LYS A 54 -9.93 -10.99 17.79
N SER A 55 -8.83 -10.85 18.53
CA SER A 55 -7.90 -9.72 18.49
C SER A 55 -7.29 -9.50 17.10
N ALA A 56 -6.95 -8.25 16.78
CA ALA A 56 -6.24 -7.88 15.55
C ALA A 56 -4.92 -8.65 15.38
N ALA A 57 -4.22 -8.92 16.48
CA ALA A 57 -2.92 -9.59 16.47
C ALA A 57 -2.97 -11.06 16.02
N PHE A 58 -4.14 -11.71 16.05
CA PHE A 58 -4.28 -13.08 15.54
C PHE A 58 -4.04 -13.18 14.04
N ALA A 59 -4.13 -12.08 13.29
CA ALA A 59 -3.74 -12.09 11.88
C ALA A 59 -2.22 -12.05 11.66
N LEU A 60 -1.40 -12.06 12.71
CA LEU A 60 0.05 -11.88 12.64
C LEU A 60 0.82 -12.86 13.54
N ASP A 61 0.17 -13.89 14.06
CA ASP A 61 0.76 -14.83 15.02
C ASP A 61 1.38 -16.06 14.34
N GLY A 62 1.18 -16.23 13.03
CA GLY A 62 1.66 -17.36 12.26
C GLY A 62 0.81 -18.63 12.40
N ASP A 63 -0.34 -18.55 13.07
CA ASP A 63 -1.29 -19.64 13.25
C ASP A 63 -2.54 -19.40 12.39
N VAL A 64 -2.62 -20.13 11.27
CA VAL A 64 -3.74 -20.04 10.31
C VAL A 64 -5.07 -20.62 10.85
N THR A 65 -5.14 -20.97 12.13
CA THR A 65 -6.36 -21.41 12.83
C THR A 65 -6.94 -20.33 13.76
N THR A 66 -6.18 -19.29 14.12
CA THR A 66 -6.66 -18.12 14.84
C THR A 66 -7.06 -17.03 13.85
N SER A 67 -8.04 -16.18 14.19
CA SER A 67 -8.47 -15.12 13.27
C SER A 67 -8.77 -13.82 13.99
N SER A 68 -8.37 -12.71 13.37
CA SER A 68 -8.85 -11.37 13.69
C SER A 68 -10.24 -11.18 13.11
N GLN A 69 -11.15 -10.57 13.89
CA GLN A 69 -12.53 -10.32 13.45
C GLN A 69 -13.08 -9.02 14.03
N THR A 70 -13.58 -8.16 13.13
CA THR A 70 -14.40 -7.01 13.50
C THR A 70 -15.89 -7.36 13.54
N TYR A 71 -16.70 -6.51 14.18
CA TYR A 71 -18.17 -6.66 14.22
C TYR A 71 -18.96 -5.44 13.72
N ASP A 72 -18.30 -4.29 13.59
CA ASP A 72 -18.83 -3.06 13.04
C ASP A 72 -18.87 -3.08 11.49
N THR A 73 -19.60 -2.11 10.93
CA THR A 73 -19.80 -1.99 9.48
C THR A 73 -18.70 -1.15 8.81
N ASP A 74 -18.21 -0.09 9.46
CA ASP A 74 -17.08 0.70 8.93
C ASP A 74 -15.73 0.07 9.34
N ALA A 75 -15.59 -1.22 9.04
CA ALA A 75 -14.51 -2.04 9.55
C ALA A 75 -13.16 -1.67 8.94
N TRP A 76 -12.14 -1.60 9.80
CA TRP A 76 -10.74 -1.51 9.39
C TRP A 76 -9.84 -2.38 10.26
N TRP A 77 -8.73 -2.82 9.68
CA TRP A 77 -7.64 -3.52 10.37
C TRP A 77 -6.30 -2.90 9.94
N GLU A 78 -5.38 -2.67 10.86
CA GLU A 78 -4.08 -2.05 10.60
C GLU A 78 -2.95 -2.74 11.38
N VAL A 79 -1.78 -2.88 10.77
CA VAL A 79 -0.52 -3.26 11.43
C VAL A 79 0.51 -2.14 11.32
N ASP A 80 1.22 -1.86 12.43
CA ASP A 80 2.47 -1.10 12.44
C ASP A 80 3.65 -2.07 12.39
N LEU A 81 4.42 -2.03 11.31
CA LEU A 81 5.60 -2.88 11.07
C LEU A 81 6.79 -2.53 11.98
N GLY A 82 6.72 -1.38 12.66
CA GLY A 82 7.70 -0.88 13.62
C GLY A 82 8.87 -0.12 12.99
N ASN A 83 9.06 -0.23 11.68
CA ASN A 83 10.00 0.54 10.87
C ASN A 83 9.44 0.70 9.44
N THR A 84 10.03 1.58 8.65
CA THR A 84 9.76 1.70 7.22
C THR A 84 10.52 0.62 6.43
N PHE A 85 9.81 -0.12 5.58
CA PHE A 85 10.36 -1.20 4.75
C PHE A 85 9.98 -1.02 3.28
N LEU A 86 10.81 -1.55 2.39
CA LEU A 86 10.46 -1.77 0.99
C LEU A 86 9.53 -3.00 0.90
N VAL A 87 8.24 -2.77 0.75
CA VAL A 87 7.23 -3.83 0.73
C VAL A 87 7.14 -4.43 -0.66
N LYS A 88 7.47 -5.72 -0.78
CA LYS A 88 7.44 -6.46 -2.04
C LYS A 88 6.04 -7.00 -2.34
N SER A 89 5.39 -7.60 -1.36
CA SER A 89 4.06 -8.15 -1.54
C SER A 89 3.32 -8.25 -0.21
N VAL A 90 2.00 -8.23 -0.28
CA VAL A 90 1.10 -8.53 0.84
C VAL A 90 0.33 -9.80 0.49
N ILE A 91 0.33 -10.76 1.40
CA ILE A 91 -0.42 -12.02 1.28
C ILE A 91 -1.40 -12.08 2.44
N ILE A 92 -2.67 -12.30 2.13
CA ILE A 92 -3.73 -12.38 3.13
C ILE A 92 -4.40 -13.74 3.00
N GLU A 93 -4.38 -14.51 4.07
CA GLU A 93 -5.19 -15.71 4.22
C GLU A 93 -6.57 -15.31 4.75
N ASN A 94 -7.52 -15.36 3.83
CA ASN A 94 -8.89 -14.95 4.04
C ASN A 94 -9.63 -15.97 4.92
N LYS A 95 -10.56 -15.47 5.75
CA LYS A 95 -11.27 -16.33 6.68
C LYS A 95 -12.27 -17.24 5.95
N TRP A 96 -11.94 -18.53 5.88
CA TRP A 96 -12.86 -19.59 5.46
C TRP A 96 -13.77 -20.07 6.61
N CYS A 97 -14.75 -20.89 6.23
CA CYS A 97 -15.79 -21.49 7.05
C CYS A 97 -15.42 -22.96 7.23
N GLU A 98 -15.89 -23.64 8.28
CA GLU A 98 -15.42 -24.98 8.68
C GLU A 98 -15.38 -26.02 7.56
N GLU A 99 -16.17 -25.85 6.48
CA GLU A 99 -16.06 -26.62 5.25
C GLU A 99 -15.66 -25.75 4.05
N SER A 100 -14.64 -26.19 3.31
CA SER A 100 -14.10 -25.50 2.12
C SER A 100 -15.07 -25.42 0.94
N HIS A 101 -16.24 -26.06 1.03
CA HIS A 101 -17.31 -26.09 0.03
C HIS A 101 -18.64 -25.62 0.63
N ASP A 102 -18.70 -24.38 1.10
CA ASP A 102 -19.96 -23.76 1.49
C ASP A 102 -20.70 -23.22 0.25
N PRO A 103 -21.96 -23.65 -0.01
CA PRO A 103 -22.76 -23.13 -1.12
C PRO A 103 -23.17 -21.64 -0.99
N ASN A 104 -22.99 -21.00 0.18
CA ASN A 104 -23.43 -19.62 0.45
C ASN A 104 -22.31 -18.57 0.58
N GLY A 105 -21.28 -18.63 -0.27
CA GLY A 105 -20.32 -17.51 -0.37
C GLY A 105 -19.45 -17.35 0.88
N CYS A 106 -18.77 -18.42 1.27
CA CYS A 106 -17.66 -18.28 2.20
C CYS A 106 -16.46 -17.56 1.54
N LEU A 107 -15.50 -17.06 2.32
CA LEU A 107 -14.38 -16.23 1.87
C LEU A 107 -14.78 -14.86 1.31
N CYS A 108 -16.03 -14.41 1.50
CA CYS A 108 -16.41 -13.06 1.06
C CYS A 108 -15.96 -11.94 2.02
N LYS A 109 -15.44 -12.25 3.22
CA LYS A 109 -15.19 -11.29 4.32
C LYS A 109 -13.96 -10.37 4.14
N LEU A 110 -13.31 -10.48 3.00
CA LEU A 110 -12.27 -9.56 2.53
C LEU A 110 -12.66 -8.91 1.19
N SER A 111 -13.85 -9.18 0.66
CA SER A 111 -14.31 -8.62 -0.62
C SER A 111 -14.65 -7.15 -0.46
N GLU A 112 -14.55 -6.41 -1.56
CA GLU A 112 -14.91 -5.00 -1.65
C GLU A 112 -14.24 -4.15 -0.54
N ALA A 113 -12.93 -4.36 -0.40
CA ALA A 113 -12.08 -3.64 0.54
C ALA A 113 -10.93 -2.94 -0.19
N THR A 114 -10.21 -2.07 0.52
CA THR A 114 -8.98 -1.45 0.03
C THR A 114 -7.82 -1.90 0.90
N LEU A 115 -6.74 -2.37 0.28
CA LEU A 115 -5.44 -2.57 0.90
C LEU A 115 -4.60 -1.32 0.67
N SER A 116 -4.16 -0.67 1.73
CA SER A 116 -3.32 0.53 1.68
C SER A 116 -1.98 0.29 2.38
N LEU A 117 -0.90 0.73 1.75
CA LEU A 117 0.42 0.86 2.36
C LEU A 117 0.62 2.33 2.74
N LEU A 118 1.01 2.59 3.98
CA LEU A 118 1.20 3.94 4.51
C LEU A 118 2.63 4.14 5.01
N ASN A 119 3.17 5.35 4.79
CA ASN A 119 4.48 5.77 5.31
C ASN A 119 4.42 6.13 6.81
N ASP A 120 5.54 6.62 7.36
CA ASP A 120 5.64 7.06 8.76
C ASP A 120 4.69 8.22 9.12
N ASP A 121 4.37 9.08 8.15
CA ASP A 121 3.49 10.25 8.32
C ASP A 121 1.99 9.87 8.25
N GLY A 122 1.69 8.63 7.86
CA GLY A 122 0.32 8.15 7.63
C GLY A 122 -0.23 8.45 6.24
N ASP A 123 0.62 8.89 5.29
CA ASP A 123 0.23 9.07 3.90
C ASP A 123 0.20 7.73 3.16
N VAL A 124 -0.81 7.54 2.30
CA VAL A 124 -0.92 6.36 1.44
C VAL A 124 0.12 6.43 0.33
N VAL A 125 1.04 5.46 0.28
CA VAL A 125 2.09 5.35 -0.73
C VAL A 125 1.78 4.32 -1.82
N SER A 126 0.85 3.41 -1.56
CA SER A 126 0.28 2.47 -2.53
C SER A 126 -1.08 1.99 -2.03
N ALA A 127 -1.99 1.70 -2.96
CA ALA A 127 -3.28 1.10 -2.61
C ALA A 127 -3.75 0.14 -3.71
N GLU A 128 -4.34 -0.98 -3.29
CA GLU A 128 -4.92 -1.99 -4.15
C GLU A 128 -6.39 -2.21 -3.77
N VAL A 129 -7.26 -2.30 -4.77
CA VAL A 129 -8.65 -2.67 -4.54
C VAL A 129 -8.74 -4.18 -4.36
N ILE A 130 -9.24 -4.61 -3.22
CA ILE A 130 -9.63 -6.00 -2.98
C ILE A 130 -11.05 -6.18 -3.50
N GLY A 131 -11.21 -6.46 -4.80
CA GLY A 131 -12.50 -6.86 -5.37
C GLY A 131 -12.97 -8.22 -4.82
N ASN A 132 -14.12 -8.72 -5.26
CA ASN A 132 -14.67 -10.03 -4.87
C ASN A 132 -13.61 -11.14 -4.59
N LYS A 133 -13.58 -11.61 -3.33
CA LYS A 133 -12.74 -12.72 -2.84
C LYS A 133 -13.54 -13.90 -2.32
N CYS A 134 -14.85 -13.95 -2.59
CA CYS A 134 -15.63 -15.16 -2.37
C CYS A 134 -14.93 -16.36 -3.03
N SER A 135 -14.84 -17.47 -2.30
CA SER A 135 -14.10 -18.68 -2.69
C SER A 135 -12.58 -18.49 -2.94
N VAL A 136 -11.98 -17.34 -2.63
CA VAL A 136 -10.53 -17.10 -2.72
C VAL A 136 -9.91 -17.11 -1.33
N ARG A 137 -9.12 -18.14 -1.05
CA ARG A 137 -8.42 -18.31 0.24
C ARG A 137 -7.22 -17.38 0.36
N ASP A 138 -6.32 -17.42 -0.63
CA ASP A 138 -5.07 -16.69 -0.60
C ASP A 138 -5.14 -15.47 -1.52
N CYS A 139 -5.13 -14.29 -0.93
CA CYS A 139 -5.11 -13.03 -1.67
C CYS A 139 -3.66 -12.52 -1.71
N SER A 140 -3.04 -12.52 -2.89
CA SER A 140 -1.67 -12.04 -3.08
C SER A 140 -1.67 -10.75 -3.89
N PHE A 141 -1.03 -9.72 -3.34
CA PHE A 141 -0.90 -8.41 -3.96
C PHE A 141 0.58 -8.13 -4.17
N ASP A 142 1.00 -8.04 -5.43
CA ASP A 142 2.36 -7.67 -5.82
C ASP A 142 2.51 -6.16 -5.81
N MET A 143 3.46 -5.66 -5.03
CA MET A 143 3.74 -4.22 -4.85
C MET A 143 4.89 -3.76 -5.75
N SER A 144 5.32 -4.58 -6.71
CA SER A 144 6.39 -4.24 -7.67
C SER A 144 5.97 -3.26 -8.77
N SER A 145 4.69 -2.91 -8.86
CA SER A 145 4.06 -2.16 -9.94
C SER A 145 4.18 -0.64 -9.81
N CYS A 146 5.35 -0.07 -9.51
CA CYS A 146 5.48 1.37 -9.75
C CYS A 146 5.55 1.65 -11.26
N SER A 147 4.72 2.56 -11.76
CA SER A 147 4.94 3.14 -13.08
C SER A 147 6.32 3.78 -13.08
N GLN A 148 7.27 3.26 -13.86
CA GLN A 148 8.50 3.97 -14.15
C GLN A 148 8.18 5.17 -15.05
N ALA A 149 7.52 6.20 -14.50
CA ALA A 149 7.35 7.47 -15.17
C ALA A 149 8.72 8.19 -15.20
N ALA A 150 9.42 7.96 -16.32
CA ALA A 150 10.43 8.82 -16.93
C ALA A 150 11.64 9.25 -16.08
N ALA A 151 12.67 8.40 -16.07
CA ALA A 151 14.05 8.86 -15.93
C ALA A 151 14.60 9.58 -17.18
N ASN A 152 13.76 9.99 -18.15
CA ASN A 152 14.23 10.49 -19.46
C ASN A 152 13.44 11.62 -20.12
N ASP A 153 12.42 12.22 -19.49
CA ASP A 153 11.75 13.40 -20.07
C ASP A 153 12.20 14.70 -19.40
N LEU A 154 13.50 14.98 -19.53
CA LEU A 154 14.01 16.35 -19.46
C LEU A 154 14.19 16.81 -20.91
N PRO A 155 13.39 17.77 -21.43
CA PRO A 155 13.74 18.40 -22.69
C PRO A 155 15.08 19.10 -22.50
N ALA A 156 16.05 18.71 -23.32
CA ALA A 156 17.36 19.35 -23.38
C ALA A 156 17.19 20.87 -23.54
N ARG A 157 17.82 21.62 -22.63
CA ARG A 157 17.99 23.08 -22.72
C ARG A 157 18.43 23.46 -24.14
N LEU A 158 17.62 24.25 -24.84
CA LEU A 158 18.07 25.03 -25.98
C LEU A 158 19.01 26.13 -25.45
N VAL A 159 20.32 25.90 -25.55
CA VAL A 159 21.31 26.97 -25.39
C VAL A 159 21.23 27.89 -26.61
N THR A 160 20.37 28.90 -26.58
CA THR A 160 20.47 30.01 -27.54
C THR A 160 21.47 31.02 -27.02
N LYS A 161 22.68 31.02 -27.60
CA LYS A 161 23.63 32.13 -27.51
C LYS A 161 22.95 33.41 -28.00
N HIS A 162 22.55 34.30 -27.09
CA HIS A 162 22.20 35.67 -27.46
C HIS A 162 23.45 36.53 -27.41
N SER A 163 24.02 36.76 -28.60
CA SER A 163 25.03 37.79 -28.85
C SER A 163 24.52 39.15 -28.40
N ARG A 164 25.24 39.80 -27.49
CA ARG A 164 25.00 41.19 -27.08
C ARG A 164 25.13 42.11 -28.31
N LYS A 165 24.00 42.60 -28.85
CA LYS A 165 24.01 43.75 -29.75
C LYS A 165 24.22 45.03 -28.93
N ARG A 166 25.31 45.74 -29.22
CA ARG A 166 25.62 47.07 -28.65
C ARG A 166 24.53 48.08 -29.04
N LYS A 167 23.97 48.77 -28.05
CA LYS A 167 23.06 49.91 -28.23
C LYS A 167 23.85 51.12 -28.75
N PRO A 168 23.37 51.88 -29.76
CA PRO A 168 24.06 53.08 -30.20
C PRO A 168 23.84 54.25 -29.22
N ARG A 169 24.91 55.04 -29.05
CA ARG A 169 24.99 56.25 -28.21
C ARG A 169 24.04 57.32 -28.79
N ARG A 170 22.97 57.70 -28.06
CA ARG A 170 22.19 58.89 -28.40
C ARG A 170 22.84 60.13 -27.78
N LYS A 171 23.14 61.12 -28.63
CA LYS A 171 23.66 62.44 -28.25
C LYS A 171 22.61 63.21 -27.45
N ARG A 172 23.10 63.95 -26.46
CA ARG A 172 22.39 64.85 -25.54
C ARG A 172 21.90 66.10 -26.30
N PRO A 173 20.65 66.56 -26.12
CA PRO A 173 20.27 67.92 -26.47
C PRO A 173 20.60 68.85 -25.29
N THR A 174 21.34 69.92 -25.59
CA THR A 174 21.48 71.12 -24.74
C THR A 174 20.33 72.08 -25.05
N ARG A 175 19.73 72.67 -24.00
CA ARG A 175 18.96 73.94 -23.99
C ARG A 175 18.36 74.08 -22.59
N SER A 176 18.21 75.25 -21.98
CA SER A 176 18.66 76.62 -22.24
C SER A 176 18.46 77.37 -20.92
#